data_AF-A0A7Z9JYP5-F1
#
_entry.id   AF-A0A7Z9JYP5-F1
#
_cell.length_a   1.000
_cell.length_b   1.000
_cell.length_c   1.000
_cell.angle_alpha   90.00
_cell.angle_beta   90.00
_cell.angle_gamma   90.00
#
_symmetry.space_group_name_H-M   'P 1'
#
loop_
_entity.id
_entity.type
_entity.pdbx_description
1 polymer ?
#
loop_
_entity_poly.entity_id
_entity_poly.type
_entity_poly.pdbx_seq_one_letter_code
_entity_poly.pdbx_strand_id
1 'polypeptide(L)' 'FWRRLMVAQDTGGAIRGAVRGDVFWGAGDEAAEVAGRMKHNGRYYMLLPRVLSEGV' A
#
# COMPACT_ATOMS: atom_id res chain seq x y z
N PHE A 1 -6.58 11.63 9.66
CA PHE A 1 -6.57 10.74 8.48
C PHE A 1 -5.29 9.92 8.49
N TRP A 2 -5.36 8.62 8.25
CA TRP A 2 -4.18 7.76 8.20
C TRP A 2 -3.35 8.07 6.96
N ARG A 3 -2.06 8.39 7.15
CA ARG A 3 -1.09 8.67 6.08
C ARG A 3 0.27 8.19 6.54
N ARG A 4 0.85 7.26 5.78
CA ARG A 4 2.16 6.67 6.05
C ARG A 4 2.93 6.56 4.74
N LEU A 5 4.24 6.76 4.79
CA LEU A 5 5.14 6.34 3.71
C LEU A 5 5.37 4.84 3.87
N MET A 6 5.22 4.10 2.77
CA MET A 6 5.36 2.65 2.72
C MET A 6 6.25 2.26 1.54
N VAL A 7 6.70 1.01 1.50
CA VAL A 7 7.46 0.45 0.38
C VAL A 7 6.60 -0.63 -0.29
N ALA A 8 6.45 -0.56 -1.61
CA ALA A 8 5.79 -1.60 -2.39
C ALA A 8 6.77 -2.77 -2.62
N GLN A 9 6.77 -3.74 -1.71
CA GLN A 9 7.71 -4.88 -1.73
C GLN A 9 7.05 -6.21 -2.13
N ASP A 10 5.73 -6.25 -2.25
CA ASP A 10 4.98 -7.49 -2.51
C ASP A 10 3.84 -7.26 -3.51
N THR A 11 3.35 -8.37 -4.08
CA THR A 11 2.25 -8.40 -5.05
C THR A 11 1.21 -9.45 -4.64
N GLY A 12 -0.01 -9.35 -5.15
CA GLY A 12 -1.05 -10.34 -4.84
C GLY A 12 -2.09 -10.42 -5.94
N GLY A 13 -2.59 -11.63 -6.23
CA GLY A 13 -3.50 -11.87 -7.35
C GLY A 13 -4.83 -11.10 -7.28
N ALA A 14 -5.26 -10.70 -6.07
CA ALA A 14 -6.46 -9.90 -5.82
C ALA A 14 -6.19 -8.38 -5.81
N ILE A 15 -4.92 -7.96 -5.84
CA ILE A 15 -4.52 -6.55 -5.81
C ILE A 15 -4.33 -6.09 -7.25
N ARG A 16 -5.41 -5.57 -7.84
CA ARG A 16 -5.47 -5.15 -9.25
C ARG A 16 -5.94 -3.71 -9.38
N GLY A 17 -5.48 -3.02 -10.44
CA GLY A 17 -5.80 -1.62 -10.74
C GLY A 17 -4.76 -0.64 -10.20
N ALA A 18 -4.75 0.59 -10.74
CA ALA A 18 -3.69 1.57 -10.49
C ALA A 18 -3.67 2.11 -9.03
N VAL A 19 -4.84 2.20 -8.38
CA VAL A 19 -4.97 2.70 -7.00
C VAL A 19 -5.60 1.61 -6.13
N ARG A 20 -4.84 0.53 -5.93
CA ARG A 20 -5.20 -0.59 -5.05
C ARG A 20 -3.93 -1.13 -4.42
N GLY A 21 -4.01 -1.47 -3.14
CA GLY A 21 -2.91 -2.11 -2.43
C GLY A 21 -3.40 -2.78 -1.16
N ASP A 22 -2.48 -3.55 -0.59
CA ASP A 22 -2.65 -4.29 0.65
C ASP A 22 -1.57 -3.82 1.64
N VAL A 23 -1.94 -3.64 2.90
CA VAL A 23 -1.02 -3.18 3.93
C VAL A 23 -0.72 -4.34 4.84
N PHE A 24 0.54 -4.74 4.86
CA PHE A 24 1.03 -5.69 5.85
C PHE A 24 1.08 -5.02 7.23
N TRP A 25 0.26 -5.50 8.17
CA TRP A 25 0.17 -4.97 9.53
C TRP A 25 1.10 -5.67 10.53
N GLY A 26 1.83 -6.70 10.11
CA GLY A 26 2.62 -7.56 10.98
C GLY A 26 2.07 -8.99 11.04
N ALA A 27 2.63 -9.79 11.94
CA ALA A 27 2.20 -11.17 12.19
C ALA A 27 1.50 -11.28 13.56
N GLY A 28 0.66 -12.30 13.72
CA GLY A 28 -0.09 -12.58 14.94
C GLY A 28 -1.53 -12.05 14.93
N ASP A 29 -2.28 -12.43 15.97
CA ASP A 29 -3.74 -12.24 16.02
C ASP A 29 -4.15 -10.77 16.02
N GLU A 30 -3.39 -9.91 16.70
CA GLU A 30 -3.65 -8.47 16.73
C GLU A 30 -3.52 -7.83 15.34
N ALA A 31 -2.47 -8.19 14.60
CA ALA A 31 -2.27 -7.71 13.24
C ALA A 31 -3.38 -8.22 12.31
N ALA A 32 -3.82 -9.47 12.50
CA ALA A 32 -4.91 -10.05 11.74
C ALA A 32 -6.26 -9.35 12.01
N GLU A 33 -6.55 -8.98 13.27
CA GLU A 33 -7.76 -8.24 13.62
C GLU A 33 -7.81 -6.87 12.93
N VAL A 34 -6.69 -6.13 12.94
CA VAL A 34 -6.60 -4.82 12.29
C VAL A 34 -6.69 -4.97 10.77
N ALA A 35 -5.95 -5.91 10.18
CA ALA A 35 -5.94 -6.16 8.74
C ALA A 35 -7.32 -6.60 8.22
N GLY A 36 -8.00 -7.49 8.95
CA GLY A 36 -9.31 -8.02 8.57
C GLY A 36 -10.42 -6.96 8.47
N ARG A 37 -10.28 -5.84 9.19
CA ARG A 37 -11.20 -4.70 9.11
C ARG A 37 -10.85 -3.69 8.01
N MET A 38 -9.74 -3.89 7.31
CA MET A 38 -9.23 -2.90 6.36
C MET A 38 -10.03 -2.90 5.05
N LYS A 39 -10.90 -1.90 4.89
CA LYS A 39 -11.57 -1.59 3.61
C LYS A 39 -11.87 -0.10 3.52
N HIS A 40 -10.90 0.68 3.07
CA HIS A 40 -10.98 2.14 3.08
C HIS A 40 -10.58 2.73 1.72
N ASN A 41 -11.24 3.83 1.35
CA ASN A 41 -10.78 4.66 0.23
C ASN A 41 -9.47 5.35 0.60
N GLY A 42 -8.56 5.46 -0.38
CA GLY A 42 -7.24 6.04 -0.19
C GLY A 42 -6.75 6.80 -1.41
N ARG A 43 -5.61 7.47 -1.26
CA ARG A 43 -4.88 8.12 -2.35
C ARG A 43 -3.43 7.68 -2.28
N TYR A 44 -2.82 7.39 -3.43
CA TYR A 44 -1.41 7.03 -3.53
C TYR A 44 -0.62 8.21 -4.07
N TYR A 45 0.59 8.33 -3.54
CA TYR A 45 1.64 9.19 -4.08
C TYR A 45 2.86 8.30 -4.23
N MET A 46 3.34 8.15 -5.45
CA MET A 46 4.53 7.34 -5.73
C MET A 46 5.75 8.25 -5.72
N LEU A 47 6.74 7.91 -4.89
CA LEU A 47 8.03 8.56 -4.92
C LEU A 47 8.92 7.79 -5.88
N LEU A 48 9.30 8.44 -6.97
CA LEU A 48 10.25 7.90 -7.93
C LEU A 48 11.64 8.50 -7.67
N PRO A 49 12.71 7.72 -7.86
CA PRO A 49 14.05 8.28 -8.00
C PRO A 49 14.05 9.39 -9.06
N ARG A 50 14.75 10.50 -8.79
CA ARG A 50 14.75 11.68 -9.67
C ARG A 50 15.07 11.33 -11.12
N VAL A 51 16.07 10.46 -11.34
CA VAL A 51 16.49 10.01 -12.67
C VAL A 51 15.39 9.27 -13.45
N LEU A 52 14.41 8.67 -12.75
CA LEU A 52 13.26 8.00 -13.36
C LEU A 52 12.06 8.93 -13.55
N SER A 53 12.06 10.09 -12.89
CA SER A 53 11.00 11.10 -13.04
C SER A 53 11.25 12.07 -14.20
N GLU A 54 12.45 12.05 -14.79
CA GLU A 54 12.75 12.87 -15.96
C GLU A 54 11.95 12.34 -17.17
N GLY A 55 10.90 13.06 -17.56
CA GLY A 55 10.01 12.69 -18.68
C GLY A 55 8.68 12.04 -18.28
N VAL A 56 8.36 11.98 -16.98
CA VAL A 56 7.02 11.66 -16.46
C VAL A 56 6.22 12.93 -16.22
#